data_AF-A0A7W6C697-F1
#
_entry.id   AF-A0A7W6C697-F1
#
_cell.length_a   1.000
_cell.length_b   1.000
_cell.length_c   1.000
_cell.angle_alpha   90.00
_cell.angle_beta   90.00
_cell.angle_gamma   90.00
#
_symmetry.space_group_name_H-M   'P 1'
#
loop_
_entity.id
_entity.type
_entity.pdbx_description
1 polymer ?
#
loop_
_entity_poly.entity_id
_entity_poly.type
_entity_poly.pdbx_seq_one_letter_code
_entity_poly.pdbx_strand_id
1 'polypeptide(L)'
;MTIYVKVADGIVTDRAIFDGPVPDDFPDHKSWIAQQDAQIGWSFTDGQFTPPHTPAPDLEEVKRNLKIQIDDDAEAARCQYITPGAGQAMTYQRKVDEAKLAVLENDPQSADYPMLAASLGIDGDAIKDIALLVLAMDAQWAIIGSAIERARQTAKEAVNASETVEAVQIAAQVVWP
;
A
#
# COMPACT_ATOMS: atom_id res chain seq x y z
N MET A 1 -43.82 9.06 17.01
CA MET A 1 -42.62 9.71 16.44
C MET A 1 -42.54 9.48 14.93
N THR A 2 -42.65 10.58 14.18
CA THR A 2 -42.61 10.64 12.72
C THR A 2 -41.37 11.44 12.31
N ILE A 3 -40.63 10.95 11.32
CA ILE A 3 -39.50 11.67 10.74
C ILE A 3 -40.02 12.59 9.64
N TYR A 4 -39.51 13.82 9.63
CA TYR A 4 -39.74 14.79 8.58
C TYR A 4 -38.42 15.25 8.00
N VAL A 5 -38.43 15.52 6.70
CA VAL A 5 -37.27 16.03 5.97
C VAL A 5 -37.61 17.36 5.30
N LYS A 6 -36.61 18.25 5.21
CA LYS A 6 -36.69 19.47 4.41
C LYS A 6 -35.90 19.27 3.13
N VAL A 7 -36.49 19.67 2.01
CA VAL A 7 -35.86 19.61 0.69
C VAL A 7 -35.59 21.03 0.20
N ALA A 8 -34.35 21.30 -0.20
CA ALA A 8 -33.97 22.51 -0.91
C ALA A 8 -33.23 22.11 -2.19
N ASP A 9 -33.57 22.77 -3.31
CA ASP A 9 -32.96 22.52 -4.63
C ASP A 9 -32.95 21.03 -5.04
N GLY A 10 -34.01 20.30 -4.68
CA GLY A 10 -34.14 18.87 -5.00
C GLY A 10 -33.27 17.94 -4.16
N ILE A 11 -32.70 18.40 -3.03
CA ILE A 11 -31.89 17.61 -2.11
C ILE A 11 -32.43 17.74 -0.68
N VAL A 12 -32.42 16.66 0.09
CA VAL A 12 -32.72 16.69 1.52
C VAL A 12 -31.59 17.41 2.27
N THR A 13 -31.91 18.55 2.89
CA THR A 13 -30.95 19.36 3.65
C THR A 13 -31.07 19.18 5.16
N ASP A 14 -32.29 18.91 5.63
CA ASP A 14 -32.57 18.82 7.07
C ASP A 14 -33.45 17.62 7.38
N ARG A 15 -33.34 17.13 8.62
CA ARG A 15 -34.11 16.00 9.15
C ARG A 15 -34.46 16.25 10.61
N ALA A 16 -35.72 16.07 10.95
CA ALA A 16 -36.25 16.28 12.31
C ALA A 16 -37.23 15.16 12.68
N ILE A 17 -37.41 14.94 13.98
CA ILE A 17 -38.33 13.93 14.52
C ILE A 17 -39.34 14.66 15.40
N PHE A 18 -40.63 14.45 15.12
CA PHE A 18 -41.72 15.01 15.91
C PHE A 18 -42.64 13.90 16.40
N ASP A 19 -43.32 14.11 17.51
CA ASP A 19 -44.41 13.23 17.93
C ASP A 19 -45.75 13.77 17.43
N GLY A 20 -46.08 13.44 16.18
CA GLY A 20 -47.26 13.96 15.48
C GLY A 20 -46.89 14.81 14.25
N PRO A 21 -47.78 15.72 13.80
CA PRO A 21 -47.47 16.70 12.76
C PRO A 21 -46.34 17.65 13.20
N VAL A 22 -45.68 18.28 12.23
CA VAL A 22 -44.73 19.37 12.52
C VAL A 22 -45.50 20.51 13.21
N PRO A 23 -45.03 21.02 14.37
CA PRO A 23 -45.72 22.11 15.08
C PRO A 23 -45.90 23.37 14.22
N ASP A 24 -47.02 24.06 14.37
CA ASP A 24 -47.35 25.26 13.57
C ASP A 24 -46.37 26.42 13.79
N ASP A 25 -45.76 26.49 14.98
CA ASP A 25 -44.74 27.47 15.36
C ASP A 25 -43.32 27.09 14.90
N PHE A 26 -43.16 25.90 14.30
CA PHE A 26 -41.88 25.44 13.76
C PHE A 26 -41.54 26.16 12.45
N PRO A 27 -40.28 26.58 12.24
CA PRO A 27 -39.88 27.28 11.02
C PRO A 27 -40.22 26.51 9.75
N ASP A 28 -40.90 27.19 8.83
CA ASP A 28 -41.37 26.63 7.56
C ASP A 28 -42.14 25.32 7.72
N HIS A 29 -42.94 25.11 8.77
CA HIS A 29 -43.59 23.81 9.10
C HIS A 29 -44.27 23.10 7.90
N LYS A 30 -44.78 23.85 6.92
CA LYS A 30 -45.40 23.31 5.69
C LYS A 30 -44.43 22.76 4.65
N SER A 31 -43.15 23.15 4.68
CA SER A 31 -42.12 22.66 3.74
C SER A 31 -41.53 21.32 4.15
N TRP A 32 -41.87 20.83 5.34
CA TRP A 32 -41.38 19.56 5.88
C TRP A 32 -42.24 18.41 5.37
N ILE A 33 -41.61 17.41 4.78
CA ILE A 33 -42.26 16.25 4.19
C ILE A 33 -42.12 15.08 5.16
N ALA A 34 -43.24 14.46 5.55
CA ALA A 34 -43.23 13.24 6.35
C ALA A 34 -42.57 12.11 5.54
N GLN A 35 -41.40 11.66 5.97
CA GLN A 35 -40.71 10.55 5.32
C GLN A 35 -39.82 9.83 6.33
N GLN A 36 -39.99 8.52 6.42
CA GLN A 36 -39.39 7.71 7.47
C GLN A 36 -37.93 7.32 7.15
N ASP A 37 -37.61 7.14 5.86
CA ASP A 37 -36.33 6.56 5.45
C ASP A 37 -35.36 7.57 4.83
N ALA A 38 -35.84 8.71 4.36
CA ALA A 38 -35.00 9.71 3.71
C ALA A 38 -33.97 10.29 4.67
N GLN A 39 -32.74 10.45 4.18
CA GLN A 39 -31.64 11.05 4.91
C GLN A 39 -31.13 12.30 4.20
N ILE A 40 -30.39 13.13 4.94
CA ILE A 40 -29.68 14.28 4.39
C ILE A 40 -28.78 13.81 3.24
N GLY A 41 -28.82 14.55 2.13
CA GLY A 41 -28.10 14.24 0.89
C GLY A 41 -28.84 13.35 -0.10
N TRP A 42 -30.03 12.83 0.23
CA TRP A 42 -30.90 12.16 -0.75
C TRP A 42 -31.49 13.18 -1.73
N SER A 43 -31.63 12.81 -2.99
CA SER A 43 -32.34 13.63 -3.98
C SER A 43 -33.85 13.43 -3.87
N PHE A 44 -34.61 14.48 -4.17
CA PHE A 44 -36.06 14.49 -4.23
C PHE A 44 -36.51 15.01 -5.59
N THR A 45 -36.92 14.08 -6.47
CA THR A 45 -37.34 14.37 -7.85
C THR A 45 -38.65 13.63 -8.11
N ASP A 46 -39.62 14.28 -8.76
CA ASP A 46 -40.93 13.69 -9.10
C ASP A 46 -41.65 13.00 -7.92
N GLY A 47 -41.51 13.56 -6.72
CA GLY A 47 -42.13 13.02 -5.50
C GLY A 47 -41.43 11.81 -4.89
N GLN A 48 -40.27 11.40 -5.41
CA GLN A 48 -39.50 10.26 -4.92
C GLN A 48 -38.18 10.69 -4.30
N PHE A 49 -37.86 10.09 -3.14
CA PHE A 49 -36.56 10.23 -2.50
C PHE A 49 -35.63 9.14 -3.00
N THR A 50 -34.47 9.52 -3.53
CA THR A 50 -33.45 8.58 -4.01
C THR A 50 -32.16 8.79 -3.21
N PRO A 51 -31.57 7.72 -2.64
CA PRO A 51 -30.28 7.84 -1.97
C PRO A 51 -29.22 8.32 -2.94
N PRO A 52 -28.22 9.10 -2.47
CA PRO A 52 -27.09 9.44 -3.31
C PRO A 52 -26.41 8.15 -3.78
N HIS A 53 -26.33 7.94 -5.09
CA HIS A 53 -25.56 6.84 -5.66
C HIS A 53 -24.10 7.24 -5.64
N THR A 54 -23.33 6.71 -4.68
CA THR A 54 -21.87 6.75 -4.77
C THR A 54 -21.49 5.69 -5.81
N PRO A 55 -20.90 6.06 -6.96
CA PRO A 55 -20.47 5.07 -7.93
C PRO A 55 -19.50 4.12 -7.23
N ALA A 56 -19.65 2.82 -7.48
CA ALA A 56 -18.65 1.86 -7.04
C ALA A 56 -17.28 2.27 -7.62
N PRO A 57 -16.18 2.11 -6.86
CA PRO A 57 -14.85 2.41 -7.38
C PRO A 57 -14.58 1.57 -8.63
N ASP A 58 -13.93 2.18 -9.62
CA ASP A 58 -13.49 1.45 -10.81
C ASP A 58 -12.51 0.33 -10.40
N LEU A 59 -12.85 -0.91 -10.74
CA LEU A 59 -12.07 -2.08 -10.40
C LEU A 59 -10.63 -1.97 -10.92
N GLU A 60 -10.45 -1.45 -12.14
CA GLU A 60 -9.12 -1.35 -12.75
C GLU A 60 -8.28 -0.25 -12.11
N GLU A 61 -8.92 0.83 -11.64
CA GLU A 61 -8.26 1.83 -10.80
C GLU A 61 -7.82 1.25 -9.46
N VAL A 62 -8.70 0.50 -8.78
CA VAL A 62 -8.39 -0.17 -7.50
C VAL A 62 -7.23 -1.15 -7.67
N LYS A 63 -7.23 -1.98 -8.71
CA LYS A 63 -6.13 -2.91 -9.03
C LYS A 63 -4.82 -2.16 -9.24
N ARG A 64 -4.83 -1.04 -9.98
CA ARG A 64 -3.63 -0.25 -10.26
C ARG A 64 -3.04 0.31 -8.96
N ASN A 65 -3.87 0.90 -8.12
CA ASN A 65 -3.44 1.52 -6.87
C ASN A 65 -2.89 0.48 -5.89
N LEU A 66 -3.57 -0.67 -5.75
CA LEU A 66 -3.10 -1.72 -4.85
C LEU A 66 -1.82 -2.42 -5.35
N LYS A 67 -1.59 -2.49 -6.67
CA LYS A 67 -0.31 -2.97 -7.20
C LYS A 67 0.85 -2.02 -6.90
N ILE A 68 0.61 -0.71 -6.88
CA ILE A 68 1.60 0.28 -6.45
C ILE A 68 1.90 0.08 -4.96
N GLN A 69 0.85 -0.05 -4.13
CA GLN A 69 1.02 -0.32 -2.70
C GLN A 69 1.82 -1.60 -2.43
N ILE A 70 1.56 -2.68 -3.17
CA ILE A 70 2.34 -3.94 -3.05
C ILE A 70 3.82 -3.71 -3.40
N ASP A 71 4.13 -2.88 -4.39
CA ASP A 71 5.51 -2.58 -4.75
C ASP A 71 6.20 -1.73 -3.66
N ASP A 72 5.49 -0.77 -3.07
CA ASP A 72 5.98 0.05 -1.96
C ASP A 72 6.18 -0.76 -0.68
N ASP A 73 5.23 -1.63 -0.33
CA ASP A 73 5.32 -2.52 0.82
C ASP A 73 6.46 -3.53 0.68
N ALA A 74 6.68 -4.04 -0.53
CA ALA A 74 7.82 -4.90 -0.82
C ALA A 74 9.14 -4.17 -0.55
N GLU A 75 9.26 -2.91 -0.96
CA GLU A 75 10.45 -2.11 -0.68
C GLU A 75 10.62 -1.82 0.82
N ALA A 76 9.53 -1.52 1.51
CA ALA A 76 9.53 -1.36 2.96
C ALA A 76 10.01 -2.65 3.67
N ALA A 77 9.58 -3.82 3.19
CA ALA A 77 10.06 -5.12 3.69
C ALA A 77 11.57 -5.31 3.42
N ARG A 78 12.07 -4.98 2.22
CA ARG A 78 13.52 -5.05 1.91
C ARG A 78 14.32 -4.17 2.87
N CYS A 79 13.85 -2.97 3.15
CA CYS A 79 14.52 -2.00 4.03
C CYS A 79 14.65 -2.46 5.50
N GLN A 80 13.98 -3.54 5.91
CA GLN A 80 14.20 -4.13 7.23
C GLN A 80 15.51 -4.91 7.33
N TYR A 81 16.07 -5.34 6.19
CA TYR A 81 17.28 -6.18 6.12
C TYR A 81 18.47 -5.45 5.51
N ILE A 82 18.23 -4.43 4.69
CA ILE A 82 19.27 -3.66 4.01
C ILE A 82 19.08 -2.16 4.23
N THR A 83 20.18 -1.41 4.14
CA THR A 83 20.13 0.05 4.18
C THR A 83 19.58 0.60 2.86
N PRO A 84 18.54 1.45 2.88
CA PRO A 84 17.98 2.03 1.66
C PRO A 84 18.93 3.00 0.98
N GLY A 85 18.78 3.13 -0.34
CA GLY A 85 19.42 4.17 -1.14
C GLY A 85 20.18 3.62 -2.34
N ALA A 86 19.99 4.23 -3.51
CA ALA A 86 20.58 3.78 -4.77
C ALA A 86 22.12 3.79 -4.74
N GLY A 87 22.74 4.82 -4.13
CA GLY A 87 24.20 4.88 -3.95
C GLY A 87 24.72 3.74 -3.08
N GLN A 88 24.01 3.41 -1.99
CA GLN A 88 24.37 2.33 -1.09
C GLN A 88 24.23 0.96 -1.77
N ALA A 89 23.15 0.76 -2.54
CA ALA A 89 22.94 -0.45 -3.33
C ALA A 89 24.07 -0.67 -4.36
N MET A 90 24.51 0.38 -5.06
CA MET A 90 25.65 0.30 -5.97
C MET A 90 26.94 -0.09 -5.24
N THR A 91 27.17 0.44 -4.03
CA THR A 91 28.32 0.07 -3.19
C THR A 91 28.29 -1.41 -2.83
N TYR A 92 27.15 -1.94 -2.37
CA TYR A 92 27.02 -3.36 -2.05
C TYR A 92 27.19 -4.25 -3.27
N GLN A 93 26.59 -3.90 -4.41
CA GLN A 93 26.77 -4.66 -5.64
C GLN A 93 28.24 -4.74 -6.05
N ARG A 94 28.97 -3.61 -5.96
CA ARG A 94 30.39 -3.60 -6.27
C ARG A 94 31.23 -4.43 -5.30
N LYS A 95 30.93 -4.39 -3.99
CA LYS A 95 31.56 -5.26 -3.01
C LYS A 95 31.34 -6.74 -3.33
N VAL A 96 30.13 -7.13 -3.72
CA VAL A 96 29.83 -8.52 -4.11
C VAL A 96 30.60 -8.94 -5.36
N ASP A 97 30.69 -8.08 -6.37
CA ASP A 97 31.46 -8.37 -7.59
C ASP A 97 32.96 -8.55 -7.30
N GLU A 98 33.54 -7.66 -6.49
CA GLU A 98 34.93 -7.78 -6.03
C GLU A 98 35.14 -9.07 -5.20
N ALA A 99 34.21 -9.38 -4.29
CA ALA A 99 34.31 -10.55 -3.43
C ALA A 99 34.29 -11.87 -4.21
N LYS A 100 33.48 -11.96 -5.26
CA LYS A 100 33.43 -13.13 -6.17
C LYS A 100 34.77 -13.39 -6.86
N LEU A 101 35.52 -12.34 -7.17
CA LEU A 101 36.85 -12.46 -7.79
C LEU A 101 37.92 -12.76 -6.73
N ALA A 102 37.96 -12.00 -5.65
CA ALA A 102 38.96 -12.12 -4.60
C ALA A 102 38.99 -13.50 -3.94
N VAL A 103 37.83 -14.16 -3.78
CA VAL A 103 37.77 -15.50 -3.16
C VAL A 103 38.49 -16.58 -3.99
N LEU A 104 38.61 -16.38 -5.30
CA LEU A 104 39.27 -17.30 -6.23
C LEU A 104 40.80 -17.15 -6.23
N GLU A 105 41.31 -16.02 -5.73
CA GLU A 105 42.74 -15.75 -5.65
C GLU A 105 43.35 -16.33 -4.37
N ASN A 106 44.61 -16.76 -4.44
CA ASN A 106 45.31 -17.28 -3.27
C ASN A 106 45.65 -16.18 -2.26
N ASP A 107 46.07 -15.02 -2.76
CA ASP A 107 46.49 -13.85 -1.96
C ASP A 107 46.02 -12.54 -2.62
N PRO A 108 44.72 -12.21 -2.53
CA PRO A 108 44.15 -11.03 -3.18
C PRO A 108 44.70 -9.74 -2.56
N GLN A 109 45.21 -8.85 -3.40
CA GLN A 109 45.84 -7.61 -2.97
C GLN A 109 44.83 -6.46 -2.87
N SER A 110 44.96 -5.63 -1.84
CA SER A 110 44.01 -4.54 -1.57
C SER A 110 43.90 -3.50 -2.70
N ALA A 111 44.97 -3.30 -3.48
CA ALA A 111 44.98 -2.37 -4.61
C ALA A 111 44.01 -2.76 -5.74
N ASP A 112 43.72 -4.07 -5.88
CA ASP A 112 42.85 -4.61 -6.94
C ASP A 112 41.37 -4.64 -6.52
N TYR A 113 41.09 -4.48 -5.21
CA TYR A 113 39.77 -4.61 -4.60
C TYR A 113 39.44 -3.40 -3.70
N PRO A 114 39.34 -2.18 -4.26
CA PRO A 114 39.23 -0.96 -3.47
C PRO A 114 37.96 -0.90 -2.59
N MET A 115 36.84 -1.51 -3.02
CA MET A 115 35.61 -1.51 -2.23
C MET A 115 35.70 -2.48 -1.04
N LEU A 116 36.39 -3.61 -1.19
CA LEU A 116 36.70 -4.50 -0.07
C LEU A 116 37.79 -3.92 0.84
N ALA A 117 38.82 -3.30 0.26
CA ALA A 117 39.92 -2.69 1.01
C ALA A 117 39.44 -1.60 1.96
N ALA A 118 38.38 -0.88 1.63
CA ALA A 118 37.75 0.10 2.50
C ALA A 118 37.20 -0.50 3.83
N SER A 119 37.02 -1.81 3.90
CA SER A 119 36.59 -2.55 5.10
C SER A 119 37.73 -3.16 5.91
N LEU A 120 39.00 -3.02 5.49
CA LEU A 120 40.15 -3.53 6.24
C LEU A 120 40.26 -2.89 7.62
N GLY A 121 40.45 -3.71 8.65
CA GLY A 121 40.47 -3.30 10.06
C GLY A 121 39.10 -2.96 10.65
N ILE A 122 38.02 -3.08 9.86
CA ILE A 122 36.63 -2.91 10.31
C ILE A 122 35.91 -4.26 10.30
N ASP A 123 35.85 -4.89 9.13
CA ASP A 123 35.13 -6.16 8.91
C ASP A 123 36.07 -7.38 8.84
N GLY A 124 37.38 -7.15 8.78
CA GLY A 124 38.42 -8.18 8.75
C GLY A 124 39.82 -7.61 8.46
N ASP A 125 40.84 -8.45 8.64
CA ASP A 125 42.25 -8.04 8.49
C ASP A 125 42.85 -8.37 7.11
N ALA A 126 42.17 -9.19 6.31
CA ALA A 126 42.59 -9.57 4.96
C ALA A 126 41.44 -9.47 3.96
N ILE A 127 41.76 -9.16 2.70
CA ILE A 127 40.78 -9.04 1.61
C ILE A 127 39.97 -10.33 1.44
N LYS A 128 40.63 -11.50 1.57
CA LYS A 128 39.98 -12.79 1.41
C LYS A 128 38.93 -13.07 2.50
N ASP A 129 39.18 -12.66 3.73
CA ASP A 129 38.23 -12.82 4.83
C ASP A 129 37.02 -11.91 4.66
N ILE A 130 37.26 -10.65 4.27
CA ILE A 130 36.18 -9.69 3.96
C ILE A 130 35.35 -10.17 2.77
N ALA A 131 35.97 -10.71 1.73
CA ALA A 131 35.28 -11.27 0.57
C ALA A 131 34.34 -12.42 0.99
N LEU A 132 34.83 -13.36 1.81
CA LEU A 132 34.01 -14.46 2.32
C LEU A 132 32.83 -13.96 3.15
N LEU A 133 33.05 -12.96 4.01
CA LEU A 133 31.98 -12.33 4.79
C LEU A 133 30.91 -11.69 3.89
N VAL A 134 31.32 -10.89 2.91
CA VAL A 134 30.41 -10.24 1.95
C VAL A 134 29.59 -11.27 1.19
N LEU A 135 30.19 -12.37 0.71
CA LEU A 135 29.47 -13.43 0.03
C LEU A 135 28.49 -14.18 0.95
N ALA A 136 28.84 -14.35 2.22
CA ALA A 136 27.93 -14.94 3.20
C ALA A 136 26.71 -14.03 3.47
N MET A 137 26.91 -12.70 3.52
CA MET A 137 25.83 -11.73 3.64
C MET A 137 24.95 -11.69 2.38
N ASP A 138 25.57 -11.71 1.19
CA ASP A 138 24.85 -11.78 -0.10
C ASP A 138 23.97 -13.02 -0.19
N ALA A 139 24.48 -14.19 0.24
CA ALA A 139 23.71 -15.42 0.26
C ALA A 139 22.50 -15.35 1.21
N GLN A 140 22.66 -14.76 2.39
CA GLN A 140 21.55 -14.54 3.32
C GLN A 140 20.50 -13.58 2.74
N TRP A 141 20.96 -12.49 2.13
CA TRP A 141 20.09 -11.54 1.45
C TRP A 141 19.32 -12.19 0.29
N ALA A 142 19.97 -13.01 -0.53
CA ALA A 142 19.34 -13.68 -1.67
C ALA A 142 18.16 -14.57 -1.23
N ILE A 143 18.27 -15.25 -0.09
CA ILE A 143 17.18 -16.06 0.48
C ILE A 143 15.97 -15.18 0.81
N ILE A 144 16.18 -14.10 1.57
CA ILE A 144 15.10 -13.22 2.03
C ILE A 144 14.52 -12.41 0.86
N GLY A 145 15.38 -11.80 0.04
CA GLY A 145 15.00 -11.01 -1.12
C GLY A 145 14.19 -11.81 -2.13
N SER A 146 14.53 -13.08 -2.36
CA SER A 146 13.74 -13.96 -3.23
C SER A 146 12.36 -14.31 -2.64
N ALA A 147 12.26 -14.48 -1.32
CA ALA A 147 10.98 -14.71 -0.64
C ALA A 147 10.06 -13.48 -0.74
N ILE A 148 10.60 -12.27 -0.53
CA ILE A 148 9.89 -11.00 -0.71
C ILE A 148 9.42 -10.87 -2.16
N GLU A 149 10.30 -11.10 -3.15
CA GLU A 149 9.94 -10.99 -4.56
C GLU A 149 8.85 -11.99 -4.96
N ARG A 150 8.92 -13.22 -4.45
CA ARG A 150 7.88 -14.23 -4.66
C ARG A 150 6.53 -13.77 -4.10
N ALA A 151 6.51 -13.25 -2.87
CA ALA A 151 5.30 -12.73 -2.24
C ALA A 151 4.70 -11.57 -3.06
N ARG A 152 5.54 -10.61 -3.45
CA ARG A 152 5.16 -9.47 -4.29
C ARG A 152 4.51 -9.91 -5.61
N GLN A 153 5.17 -10.79 -6.35
CA GLN A 153 4.67 -11.23 -7.66
C GLN A 153 3.39 -12.06 -7.54
N THR A 154 3.31 -12.94 -6.54
CA THR A 154 2.11 -13.75 -6.29
C THR A 154 0.90 -12.88 -5.96
N ALA A 155 1.10 -11.85 -5.13
CA ALA A 155 0.02 -10.91 -4.79
C ALA A 155 -0.45 -10.11 -6.00
N LYS A 156 0.47 -9.61 -6.84
CA LYS A 156 0.11 -8.88 -8.07
C LYS A 156 -0.65 -9.76 -9.06
N GLU A 157 -0.28 -11.03 -9.17
CA GLU A 157 -1.00 -12.01 -9.99
C GLU A 157 -2.42 -12.24 -9.46
N ALA A 158 -2.57 -12.43 -8.14
CA ALA A 158 -3.88 -12.60 -7.50
C ALA A 158 -4.78 -11.36 -7.67
N VAL A 159 -4.20 -10.16 -7.56
CA VAL A 159 -4.89 -8.88 -7.85
C VAL A 159 -5.37 -8.82 -9.29
N ASN A 160 -4.53 -9.21 -10.27
CA ASN A 160 -4.93 -9.20 -11.67
C ASN A 160 -6.09 -10.17 -11.94
N ALA A 161 -6.04 -11.37 -11.34
CA ALA A 161 -7.05 -12.42 -11.49
C ALA A 161 -8.38 -12.13 -10.77
N SER A 162 -8.43 -11.12 -9.90
CA SER A 162 -9.63 -10.80 -9.11
C SER A 162 -10.68 -10.05 -9.94
N GLU A 163 -11.95 -10.42 -9.76
CA GLU A 163 -13.09 -9.86 -10.52
C GLU A 163 -13.92 -8.85 -9.71
N THR A 164 -13.64 -8.69 -8.42
CA THR A 164 -14.36 -7.76 -7.53
C THR A 164 -13.39 -6.91 -6.71
N VAL A 165 -13.85 -5.73 -6.29
CA VAL A 165 -13.06 -4.81 -5.44
C VAL A 165 -12.66 -5.50 -4.13
N GLU A 166 -13.57 -6.24 -3.51
CA GLU A 166 -13.30 -7.00 -2.28
C GLU A 166 -12.21 -8.07 -2.49
N ALA A 167 -12.29 -8.84 -3.58
CA ALA A 167 -11.28 -9.85 -3.89
C ALA A 167 -9.91 -9.22 -4.15
N VAL A 168 -9.86 -8.08 -4.83
CA VAL A 168 -8.61 -7.32 -5.04
C VAL A 168 -8.02 -6.86 -3.71
N GLN A 169 -8.85 -6.33 -2.80
CA GLN A 169 -8.41 -5.87 -1.48
C GLN A 169 -7.84 -7.01 -0.63
N ILE A 170 -8.47 -8.19 -0.68
CA ILE A 170 -7.98 -9.39 0.02
C ILE A 170 -6.66 -9.86 -0.61
N ALA A 171 -6.60 -9.94 -1.94
CA ALA A 171 -5.40 -10.36 -2.66
C ALA A 171 -4.17 -9.45 -2.41
N ALA A 172 -4.41 -8.18 -2.11
CA ALA A 172 -3.37 -7.21 -1.79
C ALA A 172 -2.85 -7.31 -0.35
N GLN A 173 -3.46 -8.11 0.53
CA GLN A 173 -2.98 -8.34 1.89
C GLN A 173 -1.82 -9.35 1.86
N VAL A 174 -0.59 -8.83 1.78
CA VAL A 174 0.62 -9.65 1.73
C VAL A 174 1.19 -9.85 3.13
N VAL A 175 1.53 -11.10 3.45
CA VAL A 175 2.38 -11.42 4.60
C VAL A 175 3.83 -11.41 4.13
N TRP A 176 4.58 -10.41 4.58
CA TRP A 176 6.00 -10.29 4.28
C TRP A 176 6.84 -11.15 5.25
N PRO A 177 7.92 -11.78 4.76
CA PRO A 177 8.84 -12.58 5.58
C PRO A 177 9.62 -11.72 6.59
#